data_AF-A0A1J5N8H4-F1
#
_entry.id   AF-A0A1J5N8H4-F1
#
_cell.length_a   1.000
_cell.length_b   1.000
_cell.length_c   1.000
_cell.angle_alpha   90.00
_cell.angle_beta   90.00
_cell.angle_gamma   90.00
#
_symmetry.space_group_name_H-M   'P 1'
#
loop_
_entity.id
_entity.type
_entity.pdbx_description
1 polymer ?
#
loop_
_entity_poly.entity_id
_entity_poly.type
_entity_poly.pdbx_seq_one_letter_code
_entity_poly.pdbx_strand_id
1 'polypeptide(L)'
;MFSTLFQATGFKRALDLFEAGRFDEGKALLKSLQDEFLAVCDENEALKKQLAEVAEVLDLAEKIQFDGQKYWLDEDGERKGPFCQVCYDRDGLLVHLHRRENHWECQSCHGLYILPRESEKGPQKKPRLRTTLDKTVPLFLEQEMS
;
A
#
# COMPACT_ATOMS: atom_id res chain seq x y z
N MET A 1 13.31 -21.28 3.45
CA MET A 1 12.41 -21.88 4.47
C MET A 1 13.12 -21.82 5.80
N PHE A 2 12.79 -20.82 6.62
CA PHE A 2 13.36 -20.69 7.96
C PHE A 2 12.71 -21.75 8.86
N SER A 3 13.53 -22.58 9.49
CA SER A 3 13.07 -23.70 10.30
C SER A 3 12.57 -23.18 11.65
N THR A 4 11.26 -23.12 11.82
CA THR A 4 10.56 -22.79 13.08
C THR A 4 11.06 -23.59 14.28
N LEU A 5 11.65 -24.76 14.04
CA LEU A 5 12.25 -25.63 15.06
C LEU A 5 13.51 -25.05 15.74
N PHE A 6 14.28 -24.20 15.05
CA PHE A 6 15.52 -23.65 15.61
C PHE A 6 15.25 -22.57 16.67
N GLN A 7 14.19 -21.76 16.46
CA GLN A 7 13.79 -20.70 17.39
C GLN A 7 13.12 -21.23 18.66
N ALA A 8 12.28 -22.27 18.55
CA ALA A 8 11.51 -22.79 19.68
C ALA A 8 12.39 -23.41 20.79
N THR A 9 13.59 -23.90 20.44
CA THR A 9 14.49 -24.59 21.39
C THR A 9 15.89 -23.99 21.44
N GLY A 10 16.20 -22.97 20.62
CA GLY A 10 17.53 -22.37 20.54
C GLY A 10 18.02 -21.80 21.87
N PHE A 11 17.18 -21.07 22.58
CA PHE A 11 17.52 -20.52 23.90
C PHE A 11 17.71 -21.61 24.95
N LYS A 12 16.89 -22.67 24.92
CA LYS A 12 17.06 -23.82 25.81
C LYS A 12 18.40 -24.52 25.57
N ARG A 13 18.77 -24.75 24.31
CA ARG A 13 20.08 -25.32 23.94
C ARG A 13 21.24 -24.42 24.38
N ALA A 14 21.09 -23.10 24.29
CA ALA A 14 22.10 -22.17 24.79
C ALA A 14 22.26 -22.30 26.31
N LEU A 15 21.16 -22.37 27.06
CA LEU A 15 21.17 -22.61 28.50
C LEU A 15 21.84 -23.95 28.86
N ASP A 16 21.47 -25.04 28.18
CA ASP A 16 22.08 -26.36 28.40
C ASP A 16 23.60 -26.33 28.16
N LEU A 17 24.07 -25.57 27.17
CA LEU A 17 25.51 -25.38 26.91
C LEU A 17 26.21 -24.61 28.04
N PHE A 18 25.56 -23.60 28.62
CA PHE A 18 26.10 -22.86 29.76
C PHE A 18 26.14 -23.72 31.03
N GLU A 19 25.09 -24.50 31.29
CA GLU A 19 25.05 -25.45 32.42
C GLU A 19 26.10 -26.55 32.28
N ALA A 20 26.41 -26.97 31.05
CA ALA A 20 27.49 -27.91 30.75
C ALA A 20 28.90 -27.29 30.75
N GLY A 21 29.05 -25.99 31.04
CA GLY A 21 30.33 -25.28 31.07
C GLY A 21 30.93 -24.99 29.69
N ARG A 22 30.18 -25.19 28.60
CA ARG A 22 30.58 -24.95 27.21
C ARG A 22 30.28 -23.50 26.80
N PHE A 23 30.94 -22.57 27.48
CA PHE A 23 30.64 -21.13 27.37
C PHE A 23 30.83 -20.56 25.95
N ASP A 24 31.87 -20.98 25.23
CA ASP A 24 32.15 -20.45 23.89
C ASP A 24 31.09 -20.87 22.86
N GLU A 25 30.62 -22.10 22.95
CA GLU A 25 29.55 -22.62 22.10
C GLU A 25 28.19 -21.99 22.44
N GLY A 26 27.91 -21.80 23.74
CA GLY A 26 26.72 -21.08 24.20
C GLY A 26 26.68 -19.64 23.70
N LYS A 27 27.83 -18.93 23.75
CA LYS A 27 27.97 -17.57 23.19
C LYS A 27 27.78 -17.54 21.68
N ALA A 28 28.39 -18.47 20.96
CA ALA A 28 28.23 -18.56 19.50
C ALA A 28 26.77 -18.80 19.11
N LEU A 29 26.07 -19.69 19.83
CA LEU A 29 24.66 -19.96 19.60
C LEU A 29 23.79 -18.74 19.89
N LEU A 30 24.01 -18.05 21.02
CA LEU A 30 23.28 -16.81 21.33
C LEU A 30 23.49 -15.73 20.27
N LYS A 31 24.73 -15.59 19.76
CA LYS A 31 25.02 -14.63 18.70
C LYS A 31 24.27 -14.99 17.41
N SER A 32 24.24 -16.26 17.02
CA SER A 32 23.46 -16.72 15.86
C SER A 32 21.98 -16.40 16.03
N LEU A 33 21.40 -16.70 17.21
CA LEU A 33 20.00 -16.40 17.50
C LEU A 33 19.70 -14.90 17.50
N GLN A 34 20.64 -14.09 17.99
CA GLN A 34 20.53 -12.63 17.94
C GLN A 34 20.55 -12.12 16.50
N ASP A 35 21.50 -12.58 15.69
CA ASP A 35 21.63 -12.18 14.28
C ASP A 35 20.36 -12.57 13.49
N GLU A 36 19.82 -13.76 13.73
CA GLU A 36 18.55 -14.21 13.15
C GLU A 36 17.36 -13.36 13.61
N PHE A 37 17.28 -13.02 14.90
CA PHE A 37 16.21 -12.18 15.43
C PHE A 37 16.23 -10.77 14.81
N LEU A 38 17.43 -10.20 14.65
CA LEU A 38 17.59 -8.90 14.00
C LEU A 38 17.17 -8.97 12.53
N ALA A 39 17.59 -10.00 11.80
CA ALA A 39 17.19 -10.19 10.41
C ALA A 39 15.65 -10.31 10.26
N VAL A 40 14.98 -11.02 11.16
CA VAL A 40 13.51 -11.11 11.17
C VAL A 40 12.86 -9.77 11.50
N CYS A 41 13.42 -9.00 12.44
CA CYS A 41 12.92 -7.66 12.76
C CYS A 41 13.02 -6.73 11.54
N ASP A 42 14.18 -6.74 10.86
CA ASP A 42 14.42 -5.94 9.66
C ASP A 42 13.47 -6.31 8.52
N GLU A 43 13.27 -7.61 8.28
CA GLU A 43 12.30 -8.10 7.29
C GLU A 43 10.88 -7.69 7.65
N ASN A 44 10.49 -7.80 8.92
CA ASN A 44 9.16 -7.40 9.40
C ASN A 44 8.91 -5.90 9.19
N GLU A 45 9.91 -5.05 9.48
CA GLU A 45 9.82 -3.62 9.26
C GLU A 45 9.71 -3.28 7.77
N ALA A 46 10.52 -3.93 6.93
CA ALA A 46 10.45 -3.77 5.47
C ALA A 46 9.06 -4.16 4.93
N LEU A 47 8.51 -5.29 5.37
CA LEU A 47 7.17 -5.74 4.97
C LEU A 47 6.07 -4.79 5.45
N LYS A 48 6.15 -4.30 6.70
CA LYS A 48 5.21 -3.29 7.21
C LYS A 48 5.25 -2.02 6.39
N LYS A 49 6.44 -1.57 5.99
CA LYS A 49 6.60 -0.38 5.15
C LYS A 49 5.95 -0.59 3.77
N GLN A 50 6.21 -1.73 3.12
CA GLN A 50 5.58 -2.06 1.84
C GLN A 50 4.05 -2.13 1.96
N LEU A 51 3.53 -2.71 3.04
CA LEU A 51 2.08 -2.74 3.30
C LEU A 51 1.49 -1.34 3.47
N ALA A 52 2.19 -0.46 4.19
CA ALA A 52 1.76 0.93 4.37
C ALA A 52 1.71 1.67 3.03
N GLU A 53 2.77 1.58 2.21
CA GLU A 53 2.83 2.21 0.88
C GLU A 53 1.69 1.73 -0.03
N VAL A 54 1.39 0.43 -0.03
CA VAL A 54 0.27 -0.13 -0.80
C VAL A 54 -1.08 0.37 -0.28
N ALA A 55 -1.26 0.41 1.04
CA ALA A 55 -2.49 0.92 1.64
C ALA A 55 -2.73 2.40 1.28
N GLU A 56 -1.68 3.23 1.31
CA GLU A 56 -1.77 4.64 0.89
C GLU A 56 -2.19 4.80 -0.57
N VAL A 57 -1.66 3.96 -1.46
CA VAL A 57 -2.05 3.96 -2.90
C VAL A 57 -3.51 3.55 -3.07
N LEU A 58 -3.98 2.54 -2.33
CA LEU A 58 -5.38 2.11 -2.38
C LEU A 58 -6.33 3.19 -1.85
N ASP A 59 -5.99 3.80 -0.71
CA ASP A 59 -6.74 4.90 -0.11
C ASP A 59 -6.85 6.09 -1.08
N LEU A 60 -5.76 6.41 -1.79
CA LEU A 60 -5.79 7.44 -2.82
C LEU A 60 -6.69 7.06 -4.00
N ALA A 61 -6.58 5.83 -4.49
CA ALA A 61 -7.39 5.34 -5.60
C ALA A 61 -8.90 5.36 -5.31
N GLU A 62 -9.30 5.08 -4.06
CA GLU A 62 -10.70 5.15 -3.63
C GLU A 62 -11.25 6.59 -3.64
N LYS A 63 -10.40 7.57 -3.32
CA LYS A 63 -10.76 9.00 -3.29
C LYS A 63 -10.85 9.63 -4.68
N ILE A 64 -10.39 8.93 -5.72
CA ILE A 64 -10.37 9.47 -7.09
C ILE A 64 -11.68 9.22 -7.81
N GLN A 65 -12.29 10.29 -8.29
CA GLN A 65 -13.57 10.32 -8.97
C GLN A 65 -13.41 10.77 -10.42
N PHE A 66 -13.89 9.96 -11.35
CA PHE A 66 -13.91 10.28 -12.78
C PHE A 66 -15.21 11.00 -13.16
N ASP A 67 -15.10 12.16 -13.82
CA ASP A 67 -16.27 12.94 -14.26
C ASP A 67 -16.74 12.66 -15.69
N GLY A 68 -16.10 11.72 -16.38
CA GLY A 68 -16.33 11.40 -17.79
C GLY A 68 -15.24 11.92 -18.73
N GLN A 69 -14.38 12.85 -18.28
CA GLN A 69 -13.23 13.33 -19.07
C GLN A 69 -11.94 13.47 -18.24
N LYS A 70 -12.05 13.76 -16.95
CA LYS A 70 -10.92 14.10 -16.07
C LYS A 70 -11.15 13.56 -14.66
N TYR A 71 -10.07 13.40 -13.92
CA TYR A 71 -10.11 12.94 -12.54
C TYR A 71 -10.23 14.11 -11.56
N TRP A 72 -10.82 13.81 -10.42
CA TRP A 72 -10.97 14.70 -9.29
C TRP A 72 -10.67 13.91 -8.04
N LEU A 73 -10.00 14.54 -7.08
CA LEU A 73 -9.69 13.93 -5.80
C LEU A 73 -10.69 14.44 -4.77
N ASP A 74 -11.36 13.54 -4.07
CA ASP A 74 -12.23 13.87 -2.93
C ASP A 74 -11.44 13.70 -1.63
N GLU A 75 -11.05 14.81 -1.02
CA GLU A 75 -10.32 14.83 0.25
C GLU A 75 -11.11 15.67 1.25
N ASP A 76 -11.49 15.06 2.37
CA ASP A 76 -12.18 15.72 3.49
C ASP A 76 -13.44 16.51 3.08
N GLY A 77 -14.14 16.05 2.04
CA GLY A 77 -15.33 16.70 1.49
C GLY A 77 -15.04 17.88 0.56
N GLU A 78 -13.76 18.16 0.29
CA GLU A 78 -13.33 19.11 -0.73
C GLU A 78 -12.88 18.38 -2.00
N ARG A 79 -13.46 18.79 -3.13
CA ARG A 79 -13.10 18.26 -4.44
C ARG A 79 -11.92 19.03 -5.03
N LYS A 80 -10.75 18.41 -5.06
CA LYS A 80 -9.52 18.95 -5.65
C LYS A 80 -9.36 18.51 -7.12
N GLY A 81 -8.77 19.38 -7.93
CA GLY A 81 -8.51 19.12 -9.35
C GLY A 81 -8.94 20.27 -10.27
N PRO A 82 -9.10 20.03 -11.58
CA PRO A 82 -9.09 18.72 -12.24
C PRO A 82 -7.68 18.17 -12.53
N PHE A 83 -7.58 16.83 -12.60
CA PHE A 83 -6.35 16.09 -12.91
C PHE A 83 -6.44 15.37 -14.26
N CYS A 84 -5.27 15.19 -14.89
CA CYS A 84 -5.12 14.52 -16.18
C CYS A 84 -5.44 13.03 -16.08
N GLN A 85 -6.40 12.56 -16.88
CA GLN A 85 -6.76 11.14 -16.94
C GLN A 85 -5.59 10.28 -17.43
N VAL A 86 -4.93 10.70 -18.51
CA VAL A 86 -3.87 9.92 -19.16
C VAL A 86 -2.66 9.72 -18.25
N CYS A 87 -2.22 10.76 -17.55
CA CYS A 87 -1.06 10.67 -16.65
C CYS A 87 -1.38 9.78 -15.43
N TYR A 88 -2.62 9.81 -14.94
CA TYR A 88 -3.02 8.97 -13.83
C TYR A 88 -3.15 7.50 -14.25
N ASP A 89 -3.83 7.22 -15.37
CA ASP A 89 -4.04 5.84 -15.85
C ASP A 89 -2.73 5.15 -16.25
N ARG A 90 -1.76 5.91 -16.79
CA ARG A 90 -0.47 5.37 -17.25
C ARG A 90 0.56 5.26 -16.14
N ASP A 91 0.71 6.33 -15.35
CA ASP A 91 1.85 6.50 -14.44
C ASP A 91 1.42 6.62 -12.96
N GLY A 92 0.11 6.63 -12.65
CA GLY A 92 -0.41 6.89 -11.30
C GLY A 92 -0.24 8.34 -10.84
N LEU A 93 0.09 9.27 -11.75
CA LEU A 93 0.44 10.65 -11.40
C LEU A 93 -0.77 11.59 -11.51
N LEU A 94 -1.08 12.27 -10.39
CA LEU A 94 -2.08 13.34 -10.33
C LEU A 94 -1.53 14.66 -10.87
N VAL A 95 -1.44 14.78 -12.20
CA VAL A 95 -1.00 16.02 -12.85
C VAL A 95 -2.17 17.00 -13.00
N HIS A 96 -2.05 18.19 -12.40
CA HIS A 96 -3.06 19.24 -12.53
C HIS A 96 -3.22 19.69 -13.99
N LEU A 97 -4.48 19.74 -14.43
CA LEU A 97 -4.83 20.36 -15.69
C LEU A 97 -4.86 21.87 -15.53
N HIS A 98 -4.28 22.58 -16.50
CA HIS A 98 -4.23 24.03 -16.51
C HIS A 98 -5.31 24.59 -17.42
N ARG A 99 -6.03 25.60 -16.95
CA ARG A 99 -7.07 26.24 -17.74
C ARG A 99 -6.44 27.11 -18.83
N ARG A 100 -6.92 26.96 -20.07
CA ARG A 100 -6.70 27.85 -21.21
C ARG A 100 -8.04 28.46 -21.61
N GLU A 101 -8.04 29.31 -22.64
CA GLU A 101 -9.24 30.02 -23.10
C GLU A 101 -10.43 29.09 -23.36
N ASN A 102 -10.20 27.97 -24.07
CA ASN A 102 -11.27 27.08 -24.54
C ASN A 102 -11.14 25.62 -24.08
N HIS A 103 -10.11 25.28 -23.31
CA HIS A 103 -9.84 23.90 -22.91
C HIS A 103 -8.99 23.84 -21.63
N TRP A 104 -8.88 22.64 -21.09
CA TRP A 104 -7.92 22.26 -20.06
C TRP A 104 -6.75 21.54 -20.72
N GLU A 105 -5.53 21.87 -20.32
CA GLU A 105 -4.30 21.31 -20.89
C GLU A 105 -3.44 20.66 -19.80
N CYS A 106 -2.96 19.45 -20.06
CA CYS A 106 -1.93 18.81 -19.23
C CYS A 106 -0.53 19.27 -19.65
N GLN A 107 0.28 19.78 -18.74
CA GLN A 107 1.66 20.17 -19.06
C GLN A 107 2.65 19.00 -19.18
N SER A 108 2.27 17.80 -18.70
CA SER A 108 3.13 16.62 -18.75
C SER A 108 2.94 15.83 -20.05
N CYS A 109 1.70 15.60 -20.47
CA CYS A 109 1.40 14.80 -21.67
C CYS A 109 0.77 15.61 -22.81
N HIS A 110 0.58 16.91 -22.64
CA HIS A 110 -0.07 17.82 -23.62
C HIS A 110 -1.49 17.40 -24.05
N GLY A 111 -2.16 16.59 -23.22
CA GLY A 111 -3.56 16.21 -23.44
C GLY A 111 -4.50 17.39 -23.27
N LEU A 112 -5.48 17.50 -24.18
CA LEU A 112 -6.48 18.58 -24.20
C LEU A 112 -7.85 18.02 -23.78
N TYR A 113 -8.52 18.71 -22.85
CA TYR A 113 -9.82 18.31 -22.30
C TYR A 113 -10.82 19.45 -22.42
N ILE A 114 -12.09 19.12 -22.66
CA ILE A 114 -13.12 20.12 -22.96
C ILE A 114 -13.57 20.82 -21.67
N LEU A 115 -13.75 22.15 -21.73
CA LEU A 115 -14.41 22.89 -20.65
C LEU A 115 -15.90 22.49 -20.59
N PRO A 116 -16.45 22.15 -19.41
CA PRO A 116 -17.89 21.94 -19.29
C PRO A 116 -18.63 23.19 -19.77
N ARG A 117 -19.55 23.05 -20.74
CA ARG A 117 -20.48 24.13 -21.07
C ARG A 117 -21.45 24.28 -19.89
N GLU A 118 -21.73 25.50 -19.45
CA GLU A 118 -22.53 25.81 -18.25
C GLU A 118 -24.00 25.31 -18.27
N SER A 119 -24.41 24.52 -19.26
CA SER A 119 -25.80 24.08 -19.48
C SER A 119 -26.14 22.66 -19.03
N GLU A 120 -25.22 21.88 -18.46
CA GLU A 120 -25.55 20.52 -18.00
C GLU A 120 -25.26 20.32 -16.51
N LYS A 121 -26.15 20.84 -15.67
CA LYS A 121 -26.41 20.21 -14.35
C LYS A 121 -27.07 18.86 -14.61
N GLY A 122 -26.26 17.86 -14.97
CA GLY A 122 -26.69 16.46 -15.02
C GLY A 122 -27.16 15.98 -13.64
N PRO A 123 -28.06 14.98 -13.58
CA PRO A 123 -28.77 14.62 -12.37
C PRO A 123 -27.81 14.16 -11.27
N GLN A 124 -27.94 14.75 -10.08
CA GLN A 124 -27.26 14.32 -8.86
C GLN A 124 -27.54 12.82 -8.66
N LYS A 125 -26.53 11.98 -8.90
CA LYS A 125 -26.65 10.56 -8.58
C LYS A 125 -26.65 10.44 -7.06
N LYS A 126 -27.78 9.97 -6.53
CA LYS A 126 -28.02 9.69 -5.10
C LYS A 126 -26.85 8.88 -4.51
N PRO A 127 -26.51 9.08 -3.23
CA PRO A 127 -25.47 8.31 -2.57
C PRO A 127 -25.84 6.82 -2.66
N ARG A 128 -24.94 6.03 -3.24
CA ARG A 128 -25.07 4.56 -3.21
C ARG A 128 -24.81 4.13 -1.78
N LEU A 129 -25.86 3.90 -1.00
CA LEU A 129 -25.76 3.04 0.16
C LEU A 129 -25.25 1.68 -0.33
N ARG A 130 -24.02 1.34 0.01
CA ARG A 130 -23.55 -0.04 -0.04
C ARG A 130 -23.19 -0.48 1.36
N THR A 131 -23.99 -1.43 1.79
CA THR A 131 -23.90 -2.31 2.94
C THR A 131 -22.47 -2.70 3.25
N THR A 132 -22.12 -2.59 4.54
CA THR A 132 -20.94 -3.16 5.18
C THR A 132 -20.78 -4.63 4.79
N LEU A 133 -19.97 -4.90 3.78
CA LEU A 133 -19.39 -6.23 3.62
C LEU A 133 -17.93 -6.07 3.98
N ASP A 134 -17.67 -6.32 5.26
CA ASP A 134 -16.38 -6.65 5.83
C ASP A 134 -15.68 -7.62 4.88
N LYS A 135 -14.74 -7.11 4.09
CA LYS A 135 -13.85 -7.92 3.28
C LYS A 135 -12.48 -7.77 3.90
N THR A 136 -12.29 -8.48 5.02
CA THR A 136 -10.98 -8.98 5.39
C THR A 136 -10.34 -9.56 4.14
N VAL A 137 -9.27 -8.91 3.68
CA VAL A 137 -8.40 -9.44 2.65
C VAL A 137 -7.79 -10.71 3.22
N PRO A 138 -8.08 -11.91 2.67
CA PRO A 138 -7.45 -13.12 3.15
C PRO A 138 -6.02 -13.14 2.62
N LEU A 139 -5.10 -12.57 3.41
CA LEU A 139 -3.69 -12.96 3.35
C LEU A 139 -3.63 -14.37 3.94
N PHE A 140 -2.95 -15.28 3.26
CA PHE A 140 -2.80 -16.73 3.53
C PHE A 140 -3.77 -17.65 2.77
N LEU A 141 -3.34 -18.06 1.57
CA LEU A 141 -3.66 -19.37 1.01
C LEU A 141 -2.79 -20.41 1.73
N GLU A 142 -3.40 -21.23 2.57
CA GLU A 142 -2.75 -22.42 3.13
C GLU A 142 -2.44 -23.39 2.00
N GLN A 143 -1.15 -23.63 1.79
CA GLN A 143 -0.66 -24.67 0.91
C GLN A 143 -0.79 -26.00 1.65
N GLU A 144 -1.85 -26.75 1.36
CA GLU A 144 -2.03 -28.11 1.86
C GLU A 144 -0.85 -28.98 1.39
N MET A 145 -0.02 -29.42 2.34
CA MET A 145 1.01 -30.42 2.11
C MET A 145 0.37 -31.81 2.11
N SER A 146 0.42 -32.49 0.97
CA SER A 146 0.34 -33.96 0.88
C SER A 146 1.74 -34.58 0.90
#